data_AF-A0A938Q7I7-F1
#
_entry.id   AF-A0A938Q7I7-F1
#
_cell.length_a   1.000
_cell.length_b   1.000
_cell.length_c   1.000
_cell.angle_alpha   90.00
_cell.angle_beta   90.00
_cell.angle_gamma   90.00
#
_symmetry.space_group_name_H-M   'P 1'
#
loop_
_entity.id
_entity.type
_entity.pdbx_description
1 polymer ?
#
loop_
_entity_poly.entity_id
_entity_poly.type
_entity_poly.pdbx_seq_one_letter_code
_entity_poly.pdbx_strand_id
1 'polypeptide(L)'
;MATFPLRLMLVIASVVAYAVLVQFTPLLDTIEGVPSANTLFHLMIGAIFGALVLAPFAKAPQRIARGIALVVAAAAIYYGAIRFVVDGPANLDPLASLVIGGILSALLCGLAVALLAPGPFTPRLGAALAIAGAVGGAVFDAKLNFDPNLLVGHAAWQLGVFLALWFARPSQR
;
A
#
# COMPACT_ATOMS: atom_id res chain seq x y z
N MET A 1 15.35 16.75 4.06
CA MET A 1 14.34 15.69 4.31
C MET A 1 12.97 16.25 3.90
N ALA A 2 12.07 15.45 3.31
CA ALA A 2 10.73 15.93 2.97
C ALA A 2 9.90 16.24 4.22
N THR A 3 9.26 17.41 4.25
CA THR A 3 8.37 17.87 5.34
C THR A 3 7.05 17.09 5.35
N PHE A 4 6.30 17.16 6.46
CA PHE A 4 4.99 16.51 6.54
C PHE A 4 4.04 16.92 5.41
N PRO A 5 3.85 18.23 5.09
CA PRO A 5 2.95 18.64 4.02
C PRO A 5 3.36 18.07 2.66
N LEU A 6 4.67 18.05 2.36
CA LEU A 6 5.16 17.48 1.11
C LEU A 6 4.85 15.98 1.01
N ARG A 7 5.04 15.22 2.09
CA ARG A 7 4.73 13.78 2.06
C ARG A 7 3.24 13.50 1.97
N LEU A 8 2.42 14.29 2.66
CA LEU A 8 0.98 14.19 2.54
C LEU A 8 0.52 14.47 1.10
N MET A 9 1.09 15.48 0.44
CA MET A 9 0.84 15.75 -0.98
C MET A 9 1.24 14.56 -1.87
N LEU A 10 2.35 13.87 -1.57
CA LEU A 10 2.75 12.67 -2.32
C LEU A 10 1.78 11.50 -2.11
N VAL A 11 1.23 11.33 -0.91
CA VAL A 11 0.17 10.33 -0.66
C VAL A 11 -1.08 10.67 -1.46
N ILE A 12 -1.51 11.93 -1.45
CA ILE A 12 -2.64 12.39 -2.25
C ILE A 12 -2.36 12.14 -3.74
N ALA A 13 -1.15 12.45 -4.22
CA ALA A 13 -0.76 12.18 -5.60
C ALA A 13 -0.80 10.68 -5.94
N SER A 14 -0.43 9.80 -5.01
CA SER A 14 -0.56 8.34 -5.15
C SER A 14 -2.02 7.89 -5.27
N VAL A 15 -2.92 8.48 -4.48
CA VAL A 15 -4.37 8.22 -4.56
C VAL A 15 -4.96 8.74 -5.88
N VAL A 16 -4.57 9.94 -6.33
CA VAL A 16 -5.00 10.48 -7.63
C VAL A 16 -4.48 9.61 -8.77
N ALA A 17 -3.22 9.18 -8.71
CA ALA A 17 -2.64 8.29 -9.71
C ALA A 17 -3.38 6.94 -9.78
N TYR A 18 -3.79 6.39 -8.64
CA TYR A 18 -4.70 5.24 -8.60
C TYR A 18 -6.02 5.54 -9.33
N ALA A 19 -6.68 6.65 -8.98
CA ALA A 19 -7.96 7.02 -9.60
C ALA A 19 -7.87 7.17 -11.13
N VAL A 20 -6.74 7.72 -11.62
CA VAL A 20 -6.43 7.82 -13.05
C VAL A 20 -6.19 6.45 -13.66
N LEU A 21 -5.36 5.60 -13.04
CA LEU A 21 -5.06 4.25 -13.55
C LEU A 21 -6.32 3.38 -13.68
N VAL A 22 -7.26 3.48 -12.75
CA VAL A 22 -8.51 2.74 -12.80
C VAL A 22 -9.32 3.06 -14.07
N GLN A 23 -9.21 4.28 -14.62
CA GLN A 23 -9.88 4.63 -15.88
C GLN A 23 -9.31 3.86 -17.08
N PHE A 24 -8.09 3.33 -16.96
CA PHE A 24 -7.42 2.56 -17.99
C PHE A 24 -7.56 1.04 -17.81
N THR A 25 -8.18 0.56 -16.73
CA THR A 25 -8.36 -0.89 -16.47
C THR A 25 -8.98 -1.64 -17.66
N PRO A 26 -10.04 -1.15 -18.34
CA PRO A 26 -10.61 -1.86 -19.50
C PRO A 26 -9.59 -2.08 -20.63
N LEU A 27 -8.69 -1.11 -20.83
CA LEU A 27 -7.65 -1.18 -21.85
C LEU A 27 -6.55 -2.18 -21.44
N LEU A 28 -6.22 -2.24 -20.14
CA LEU A 28 -5.25 -3.18 -19.59
C LEU A 28 -5.77 -4.63 -19.58
N ASP A 29 -7.06 -4.84 -19.27
CA ASP A 29 -7.67 -6.17 -19.28
C ASP A 29 -7.72 -6.76 -20.70
N THR A 30 -7.87 -5.90 -21.72
CA THR A 30 -7.81 -6.30 -23.13
C THR A 30 -6.40 -6.80 -23.52
N ILE A 31 -5.35 -6.31 -22.87
CA ILE A 31 -3.96 -6.72 -23.13
C ILE A 31 -3.62 -8.05 -22.45
N GLU A 32 -4.11 -8.28 -21.22
CA GLU A 32 -3.79 -9.48 -20.44
C GLU A 32 -4.75 -10.66 -20.68
N GLY A 33 -5.90 -10.44 -21.32
CA GLY A 33 -6.82 -11.50 -21.74
C GLY A 33 -7.57 -12.21 -20.60
N VAL A 34 -7.37 -11.80 -19.34
CA VAL A 34 -8.08 -12.34 -18.16
C VAL A 34 -8.65 -11.18 -17.35
N PRO A 35 -9.99 -10.99 -17.34
CA PRO A 35 -10.63 -9.95 -16.54
C PRO A 35 -10.34 -10.21 -15.04
N SER A 36 -10.07 -9.17 -14.26
CA SER A 36 -9.90 -9.17 -12.78
C SER A 36 -8.59 -9.71 -12.18
N ALA A 37 -7.65 -10.22 -12.98
CA ALA A 37 -6.36 -10.73 -12.50
C ALA A 37 -5.15 -9.92 -12.99
N ASN A 38 -5.39 -8.65 -13.35
CA ASN A 38 -4.46 -7.86 -14.14
C ASN A 38 -3.16 -7.59 -13.36
N THR A 39 -2.14 -8.39 -13.66
CA THR A 39 -0.90 -8.42 -12.89
C THR A 39 -0.15 -7.12 -13.07
N LEU A 40 -0.11 -6.59 -14.29
CA LEU A 40 0.49 -5.30 -14.58
C LEU A 40 -0.20 -4.16 -13.81
N PHE A 41 -1.54 -4.11 -13.81
CA PHE A 41 -2.30 -3.08 -13.11
C PHE A 41 -1.96 -3.03 -11.61
N HIS A 42 -2.00 -4.19 -10.93
CA HIS A 42 -1.71 -4.25 -9.50
C HIS A 42 -0.24 -3.96 -9.18
N LEU A 43 0.69 -4.42 -10.00
CA LEU A 43 2.11 -4.07 -9.86
C LEU A 43 2.35 -2.56 -10.03
N MET A 44 1.68 -1.93 -11.00
CA MET A 44 1.77 -0.48 -11.24
C MET A 44 1.26 0.33 -10.05
N ILE A 45 0.11 -0.05 -9.48
CA ILE A 45 -0.43 0.61 -8.28
C ILE A 45 0.55 0.51 -7.12
N GLY A 46 1.04 -0.69 -6.83
CA GLY A 46 2.01 -0.89 -5.77
C GLY A 46 3.32 -0.14 -6.01
N ALA A 47 3.79 -0.06 -7.26
CA ALA A 47 4.98 0.71 -7.63
C ALA A 47 4.79 2.22 -7.43
N ILE A 48 3.64 2.77 -7.82
CA ILE A 48 3.31 4.20 -7.62
C ILE A 48 3.27 4.52 -6.13
N PHE A 49 2.58 3.69 -5.34
CA PHE A 49 2.56 3.83 -3.88
C PHE A 49 3.98 3.75 -3.30
N GLY A 50 4.77 2.77 -3.74
CA GLY A 50 6.16 2.64 -3.33
C GLY A 50 7.01 3.87 -3.66
N ALA A 51 6.83 4.45 -4.85
CA ALA A 51 7.60 5.59 -5.33
C ALA A 51 7.22 6.89 -4.60
N LEU A 52 5.93 7.12 -4.40
CA LEU A 52 5.42 8.36 -3.84
C LEU A 52 5.32 8.34 -2.31
N VAL A 53 5.05 7.19 -1.70
CA VAL A 53 4.81 7.08 -0.26
C VAL A 53 5.99 6.46 0.49
N LEU A 54 6.54 5.33 0.01
CA LEU A 54 7.60 4.62 0.75
C LEU A 54 9.01 5.16 0.45
N ALA A 55 9.37 5.37 -0.81
CA ALA A 55 10.70 5.82 -1.22
C ALA A 55 11.17 7.14 -0.56
N PRO A 56 10.29 8.11 -0.24
CA PRO A 56 10.68 9.28 0.56
C PRO A 56 11.23 8.97 1.96
N PHE A 57 11.00 7.76 2.49
CA PHE A 57 11.61 7.30 3.74
C PHE A 57 13.06 6.82 3.56
N ALA A 58 13.52 6.51 2.33
CA ALA A 58 14.89 6.06 2.08
C ALA A 58 15.93 7.07 2.58
N LYS A 59 16.97 6.56 3.26
CA LYS A 59 18.06 7.36 3.85
C LYS A 59 19.42 7.01 3.21
N ALA A 60 20.38 7.92 3.35
CA ALA A 60 21.79 7.69 2.99
C ALA A 60 22.46 6.63 3.88
N PRO A 61 23.60 6.04 3.45
CA PRO A 61 24.09 6.03 2.06
C PRO A 61 23.14 5.23 1.14
N GLN A 62 23.26 5.39 -0.18
CA GLN A 62 22.47 4.65 -1.20
C GLN A 62 20.96 4.95 -1.21
N ARG A 63 20.57 6.20 -0.97
CA ARG A 63 19.15 6.63 -0.97
C ARG A 63 18.39 6.20 -2.24
N ILE A 64 19.03 6.29 -3.41
CA ILE A 64 18.42 5.93 -4.70
C ILE A 64 18.14 4.43 -4.77
N ALA A 65 19.15 3.59 -4.53
CA ALA A 65 18.98 2.13 -4.57
C ALA A 65 17.95 1.63 -3.55
N ARG A 66 17.97 2.18 -2.33
CA ARG A 66 16.96 1.90 -1.28
C ARG A 66 15.56 2.36 -1.69
N GLY A 67 15.45 3.50 -2.36
CA GLY A 67 14.18 3.98 -2.93
C GLY A 67 13.64 3.02 -3.99
N ILE A 68 14.48 2.59 -4.94
CA ILE A 68 14.10 1.59 -5.95
C ILE A 68 13.67 0.28 -5.29
N ALA A 69 14.41 -0.20 -4.30
CA ALA A 69 14.05 -1.41 -3.56
C ALA A 69 12.69 -1.28 -2.85
N LEU A 70 12.37 -0.11 -2.29
CA LEU A 70 11.05 0.16 -1.69
C LEU A 70 9.93 0.17 -2.73
N VAL A 71 10.18 0.69 -3.94
CA VAL A 71 9.22 0.63 -5.06
C VAL A 71 8.92 -0.81 -5.45
N VAL A 72 9.97 -1.62 -5.65
CA VAL A 72 9.84 -3.03 -6.02
C VAL A 72 9.14 -3.83 -4.90
N ALA A 73 9.52 -3.62 -3.64
CA ALA A 73 8.88 -4.25 -2.50
C ALA A 73 7.39 -3.89 -2.41
N ALA A 74 7.04 -2.62 -2.60
CA ALA A 74 5.65 -2.18 -2.57
C ALA A 74 4.81 -2.80 -3.69
N ALA A 75 5.36 -2.90 -4.90
CA ALA A 75 4.71 -3.59 -6.02
C ALA A 75 4.42 -5.06 -5.68
N ALA A 76 5.42 -5.78 -5.16
CA ALA A 76 5.27 -7.18 -4.78
C ALA A 76 4.30 -7.38 -3.60
N ILE A 77 4.38 -6.53 -2.56
CA ILE A 77 3.48 -6.58 -1.40
C ILE A 77 2.04 -6.35 -1.82
N TYR A 78 1.80 -5.32 -2.65
CA TYR A 78 0.46 -5.00 -3.12
C TYR A 78 -0.12 -6.14 -3.96
N TYR A 79 0.65 -6.65 -4.93
CA TYR A 79 0.24 -7.80 -5.74
C TYR A 79 -0.09 -9.02 -4.86
N GLY A 80 0.79 -9.35 -3.90
CA GLY A 80 0.56 -10.45 -2.96
C GLY A 80 -0.68 -10.24 -2.09
N ALA A 81 -0.99 -9.01 -1.69
CA ALA A 81 -2.19 -8.70 -0.91
C ALA A 81 -3.47 -8.94 -1.71
N ILE A 82 -3.49 -8.51 -2.98
CA ILE A 82 -4.63 -8.78 -3.87
C ILE A 82 -4.79 -10.29 -4.10
N ARG A 83 -3.69 -11.00 -4.37
CA ARG A 83 -3.70 -12.46 -4.52
C ARG A 83 -4.17 -13.18 -3.26
N PHE A 84 -3.79 -12.70 -2.07
CA PHE A 84 -4.29 -13.24 -0.82
C PHE A 84 -5.81 -13.05 -0.67
N VAL A 85 -6.36 -11.92 -1.10
CA VAL A 85 -7.81 -11.65 -1.03
C VAL A 85 -8.59 -12.46 -2.06
N VAL A 86 -8.06 -12.60 -3.28
CA VAL A 86 -8.74 -13.29 -4.40
C VAL A 86 -8.60 -14.81 -4.29
N ASP A 87 -7.38 -15.29 -4.04
CA ASP A 87 -7.01 -16.72 -4.08
C ASP A 87 -6.86 -17.30 -2.64
N GLY A 88 -7.32 -16.56 -1.62
CA GLY A 88 -7.19 -16.93 -0.22
C GLY A 88 -7.96 -18.19 0.18
N PRO A 89 -7.78 -18.65 1.44
CA PRO A 89 -8.48 -19.82 1.96
C PRO A 89 -10.01 -19.75 1.73
N ALA A 90 -10.58 -20.79 1.10
CA ALA A 90 -11.98 -20.80 0.67
C ALA A 90 -13.03 -20.62 1.80
N ASN A 91 -12.61 -20.77 3.05
CA ASN A 91 -13.47 -20.69 4.24
C ASN A 91 -13.36 -19.35 4.98
N LEU A 92 -12.53 -18.41 4.52
CA LEU A 92 -12.48 -17.06 5.08
C LEU A 92 -13.61 -16.22 4.49
N ASP A 93 -14.37 -15.54 5.33
CA ASP A 93 -15.32 -14.54 4.86
C ASP A 93 -14.59 -13.36 4.18
N PRO A 94 -15.27 -12.62 3.27
CA PRO A 94 -14.64 -11.53 2.51
C PRO A 94 -14.04 -10.44 3.40
N LEU A 95 -14.73 -10.06 4.48
CA LEU A 95 -14.26 -9.05 5.42
C LEU A 95 -12.97 -9.52 6.11
N ALA A 96 -12.93 -10.74 6.62
CA ALA A 96 -11.72 -11.30 7.24
C ALA A 96 -10.55 -11.34 6.25
N SER A 97 -10.78 -11.74 5.00
CA SER A 97 -9.75 -11.76 3.95
C SER A 97 -9.17 -10.38 3.69
N LEU A 98 -10.03 -9.36 3.57
CA LEU A 98 -9.62 -7.96 3.36
C LEU A 98 -8.89 -7.37 4.57
N VAL A 99 -9.37 -7.63 5.78
CA VAL A 99 -8.74 -7.16 7.03
C VAL A 99 -7.38 -7.80 7.22
N ILE A 100 -7.26 -9.12 7.05
CA ILE A 100 -5.99 -9.84 7.19
C ILE A 100 -5.01 -9.38 6.10
N GLY A 101 -5.44 -9.33 4.83
CA GLY A 101 -4.62 -8.83 3.73
C GLY A 101 -4.15 -7.39 3.95
N GLY A 102 -5.04 -6.54 4.45
CA GLY A 102 -4.75 -5.15 4.81
C GLY A 102 -3.71 -5.03 5.94
N ILE A 103 -3.85 -5.81 7.01
CA ILE A 103 -2.89 -5.88 8.13
C ILE A 103 -1.52 -6.36 7.63
N LEU A 104 -1.48 -7.50 6.94
CA LEU A 104 -0.23 -8.12 6.50
C LEU A 104 0.53 -7.21 5.54
N SER A 105 -0.15 -6.62 4.56
CA SER A 105 0.47 -5.68 3.62
C SER A 105 1.01 -4.44 4.31
N ALA A 106 0.27 -3.84 5.25
CA ALA A 106 0.73 -2.67 6.00
C ALA A 106 1.97 -2.99 6.86
N LEU A 107 1.98 -4.14 7.54
CA LEU A 107 3.12 -4.62 8.31
C LEU A 107 4.34 -4.87 7.42
N LEU A 108 4.16 -5.52 6.27
CA LEU A 108 5.23 -5.75 5.30
C LEU A 108 5.81 -4.44 4.74
N CYS A 109 4.97 -3.43 4.47
CA CYS A 109 5.45 -2.10 4.09
C CYS A 109 6.29 -1.46 5.20
N GLY A 110 5.86 -1.58 6.45
CA GLY A 110 6.62 -1.10 7.60
C GLY A 110 7.96 -1.82 7.78
N LEU A 111 7.98 -3.15 7.61
CA LEU A 111 9.21 -3.95 7.64
C LEU A 111 10.14 -3.56 6.50
N ALA A 112 9.65 -3.41 5.28
CA ALA A 112 10.43 -2.95 4.13
C ALA A 112 11.05 -1.58 4.40
N VAL A 113 10.28 -0.64 4.98
CA VAL A 113 10.79 0.67 5.38
C VAL A 113 11.84 0.55 6.50
N ALA A 114 11.64 -0.30 7.50
CA ALA A 114 12.61 -0.49 8.59
C ALA A 114 13.95 -1.07 8.07
N LEU A 115 13.89 -2.02 7.13
CA LEU A 115 15.05 -2.65 6.51
C LEU A 115 15.80 -1.71 5.55
N LEU A 116 15.07 -0.96 4.72
CA LEU A 116 15.66 -0.14 3.64
C LEU A 116 15.86 1.33 4.01
N ALA A 117 15.24 1.80 5.10
CA ALA A 117 15.54 3.06 5.73
C ALA A 117 15.88 2.77 7.19
N PRO A 118 17.16 2.57 7.54
CA PRO A 118 17.55 1.98 8.82
C PRO A 118 16.91 2.72 10.00
N GLY A 119 16.06 2.01 10.74
CA GLY A 119 15.43 2.45 11.99
C GLY A 119 14.63 1.31 12.59
N PRO A 120 14.46 1.26 13.92
CA PRO A 120 13.85 0.12 14.58
C PRO A 120 12.37 -0.01 14.22
N PHE A 121 11.94 -1.25 13.94
CA PHE A 121 10.53 -1.60 13.88
C PHE A 121 10.04 -1.84 15.31
N THR A 122 9.35 -0.87 15.88
CA THR A 122 8.88 -0.94 17.29
C THR A 122 7.50 -1.58 17.38
N PRO A 123 7.11 -2.14 18.54
CA PRO A 123 5.75 -2.65 18.77
C PRO A 123 4.68 -1.58 18.52
N ARG A 124 4.96 -0.32 18.87
CA ARG A 124 4.07 0.82 18.60
C ARG A 124 3.84 1.03 17.10
N LEU A 125 4.90 0.96 16.29
CA LEU A 125 4.80 1.06 14.84
C LEU A 125 4.02 -0.14 14.27
N GLY A 126 4.31 -1.36 14.74
CA GLY A 126 3.58 -2.56 14.36
C GLY A 126 2.09 -2.46 14.64
N ALA A 127 1.71 -2.04 15.85
CA ALA A 127 0.31 -1.84 16.22
C ALA A 127 -0.37 -0.76 15.36
N ALA A 128 0.29 0.37 15.12
CA ALA A 128 -0.26 1.43 14.27
C ALA A 128 -0.48 0.97 12.82
N LEU A 129 0.45 0.19 12.26
CA LEU A 129 0.33 -0.39 10.92
C LEU A 129 -0.77 -1.46 10.86
N ALA A 130 -0.88 -2.31 11.88
CA ALA A 130 -1.94 -3.30 11.95
C ALA A 130 -3.32 -2.62 12.00
N ILE A 131 -3.48 -1.58 12.82
CA ILE A 131 -4.73 -0.79 12.89
C ILE A 131 -5.01 -0.13 11.53
N ALA A 132 -4.03 0.54 10.93
CA ALA A 132 -4.18 1.17 9.63
C ALA A 132 -4.58 0.16 8.54
N GLY A 133 -3.93 -1.00 8.52
CA GLY A 133 -4.23 -2.10 7.60
C GLY A 133 -5.63 -2.66 7.80
N ALA A 134 -6.03 -2.90 9.05
CA ALA A 134 -7.37 -3.40 9.38
C ALA A 134 -8.47 -2.41 9.00
N VAL A 135 -8.28 -1.12 9.30
CA VAL A 135 -9.21 -0.06 8.90
C VAL A 135 -9.32 0.03 7.39
N GLY A 136 -8.19 0.00 6.67
CA GLY A 136 -8.20 -0.03 5.21
C GLY A 136 -8.99 -1.21 4.66
N GLY A 137 -8.72 -2.42 5.16
CA GLY A 137 -9.43 -3.65 4.79
C GLY A 137 -10.94 -3.58 5.05
N ALA A 138 -11.35 -3.09 6.21
CA ALA A 138 -12.76 -2.91 6.55
C ALA A 138 -13.45 -1.86 5.65
N VAL A 139 -12.73 -0.80 5.24
CA VAL A 139 -13.26 0.21 4.32
C VAL A 139 -13.43 -0.38 2.91
N PHE A 140 -12.53 -1.25 2.45
CA PHE A 140 -12.73 -1.99 1.21
C PHE A 140 -14.04 -2.79 1.26
N ASP A 141 -14.27 -3.58 2.31
CA ASP A 141 -15.49 -4.36 2.49
C ASP A 141 -16.75 -3.49 2.48
N ALA A 142 -16.77 -2.43 3.30
CA ALA A 142 -17.92 -1.54 3.42
C ALA A 142 -18.27 -0.78 2.12
N LYS A 143 -17.32 -0.67 1.18
CA LYS A 143 -17.48 0.12 -0.06
C LYS A 143 -17.54 -0.73 -1.32
N LEU A 144 -17.24 -2.03 -1.26
CA LEU A 144 -17.32 -2.96 -2.39
C LEU A 144 -18.64 -2.86 -3.18
N ASN A 145 -19.76 -2.63 -2.50
CA ASN A 145 -21.09 -2.58 -3.13
C ASN A 145 -21.43 -1.25 -3.84
N PHE A 146 -20.71 -0.15 -3.57
CA PHE A 146 -21.08 1.20 -4.06
C PHE A 146 -19.90 2.01 -4.63
N ASP A 147 -18.67 1.55 -4.43
CA ASP A 147 -17.45 2.12 -5.02
C ASP A 147 -16.79 1.01 -5.87
N PRO A 148 -17.23 0.82 -7.11
CA PRO A 148 -16.71 -0.25 -7.98
C PRO A 148 -15.21 -0.09 -8.26
N ASN A 149 -14.68 1.12 -8.06
CA ASN A 149 -13.28 1.45 -8.25
C ASN A 149 -12.49 1.37 -6.95
N LEU A 150 -13.12 1.03 -5.82
CA LEU A 150 -12.50 0.87 -4.49
C LEU A 150 -11.58 2.04 -4.07
N LEU A 151 -11.81 3.23 -4.62
CA LEU A 151 -10.98 4.41 -4.42
C LEU A 151 -10.91 4.78 -2.94
N VAL A 152 -12.04 4.70 -2.24
CA VAL A 152 -12.12 5.04 -0.81
C VAL A 152 -11.30 4.04 0.03
N GLY A 153 -11.34 2.76 -0.32
CA GLY A 153 -10.52 1.73 0.33
C GLY A 153 -9.03 1.98 0.14
N HIS A 154 -8.61 2.28 -1.09
CA HIS A 154 -7.22 2.62 -1.39
C HIS A 154 -6.76 3.89 -0.68
N ALA A 155 -7.56 4.95 -0.70
CA ALA A 155 -7.24 6.20 -0.03
C ALA A 155 -7.09 5.99 1.48
N ALA A 156 -8.03 5.28 2.11
CA ALA A 156 -7.98 4.97 3.54
C ALA A 156 -6.73 4.18 3.91
N TRP A 157 -6.42 3.12 3.15
CA TRP A 157 -5.25 2.28 3.42
C TRP A 157 -3.94 3.04 3.19
N GLN A 158 -3.76 3.70 2.04
CA GLN A 158 -2.51 4.42 1.72
C GLN A 158 -2.25 5.56 2.72
N LEU A 159 -3.29 6.32 3.08
CA LEU A 159 -3.19 7.38 4.08
C LEU A 159 -2.90 6.82 5.46
N GLY A 160 -3.58 5.75 5.87
CA GLY A 160 -3.36 5.09 7.15
C GLY A 160 -1.93 4.59 7.31
N VAL A 161 -1.40 3.89 6.30
CA VAL A 161 -0.01 3.40 6.29
C VAL A 161 0.98 4.57 6.39
N PHE A 162 0.77 5.63 5.63
CA PHE A 162 1.61 6.83 5.72
C PHE A 162 1.59 7.45 7.12
N LEU A 163 0.41 7.66 7.70
CA LEU A 163 0.26 8.25 9.03
C LEU A 163 0.93 7.38 10.10
N ALA A 164 0.79 6.06 10.03
CA ALA A 164 1.47 5.13 10.91
C ALA A 164 3.00 5.25 10.78
N LEU A 165 3.53 5.25 9.56
CA LEU A 165 4.97 5.42 9.31
C LEU A 165 5.51 6.79 9.74
N TRP A 166 4.69 7.85 9.66
CA TRP A 166 5.10 9.19 10.02
C TRP A 166 5.08 9.43 11.54
N PHE A 167 4.01 9.03 12.22
CA PHE A 167 3.78 9.36 13.63
C PHE A 167 4.22 8.28 14.62
N ALA A 168 4.20 6.99 14.23
CA ALA A 168 4.53 5.89 15.14
C ALA A 168 6.00 5.42 15.03
N ARG A 169 6.69 5.82 13.96
CA ARG A 169 8.11 5.51 13.79
C ARG A 169 8.96 6.42 14.68
N PRO A 170 9.91 5.88 15.47
CA PRO A 170 10.82 6.70 16.26
C PRO A 170 11.56 7.70 15.38
N SER A 171 11.46 8.99 15.71
CA SER A 171 12.28 10.00 15.05
C SER A 171 13.74 9.72 15.43
N GLN A 172 14.55 9.34 14.44
CA GLN A 172 16.01 9.40 14.60
C GLN A 172 16.44 10.87 14.50
N ARG A 173 16.08 11.64 15.54
CA ARG A 173 16.83 12.87 15.86
C ARG A 173 18.26 12.48 16.15
#